data_AF-A0A133V4K3-F1
#
_entry.id   AF-A0A133V4K3-F1
#
_cell.length_a   1.000
_cell.length_b   1.000
_cell.length_c   1.000
_cell.angle_alpha   90.00
_cell.angle_beta   90.00
_cell.angle_gamma   90.00
#
_symmetry.space_group_name_H-M   'P 1'
#
loop_
_entity.id
_entity.type
_entity.pdbx_description
1 polymer ?
#
loop_
_entity_poly.entity_id
_entity_poly.type
_entity_poly.pdbx_seq_one_letter_code
_entity_poly.pdbx_strand_id
1 'polypeptide(L)' 'RGKAAKQFHDLGYEEWKEEHDYGKRWSVEGLFSAVKRCFGETVRAASPKGMVKEVERKFMLYNLVTNL' A
#
# COMPACT_ATOMS: atom_id res chain seq x y z
N ARG A 1 19.30 13.74 21.45
CA ARG A 1 18.20 12.91 20.89
C ARG A 1 17.20 13.85 20.24
N GLY A 2 16.81 13.62 18.98
CA GLY A 2 15.90 14.52 18.26
C GLY A 2 14.49 14.56 18.88
N LYS A 3 13.73 15.63 18.62
CA LYS A 3 12.37 15.83 19.18
C LYS A 3 11.47 14.59 19.01
N ALA A 4 11.50 13.96 17.83
CA ALA A 4 10.72 12.75 17.54
C ALA A 4 11.11 11.55 18.42
N ALA A 5 12.41 11.36 18.71
CA ALA A 5 12.85 10.29 19.59
C ALA A 5 12.44 10.55 21.05
N LYS A 6 12.40 11.82 21.48
CA LYS A 6 11.87 12.18 22.80
C LYS A 6 10.36 11.89 22.87
N GLN A 7 9.58 12.34 21.89
CA GLN A 7 8.15 12.07 21.79
C GLN A 7 7.84 10.57 21.81
N PHE A 8 8.59 9.76 21.06
CA PHE A 8 8.45 8.30 21.07
C PHE A 8 8.65 7.69 22.47
N HIS A 9 9.65 8.16 23.21
CA HIS A 9 9.90 7.69 24.57
C HIS A 9 8.85 8.18 25.57
N ASP A 10 8.32 9.39 25.38
CA ASP A 10 7.34 10.00 26.27
C ASP A 10 5.94 9.36 26.10
N LEU A 11 5.52 9.06 24.86
CA LEU A 11 4.22 8.45 24.54
C LEU A 11 4.23 6.91 24.61
N GLY A 12 5.39 6.29 24.44
CA GLY A 12 5.47 4.85 24.24
C GLY A 12 4.97 4.41 22.85
N TYR A 13 5.16 3.12 22.52
CA TYR A 13 5.00 2.64 21.15
C TYR A 13 3.56 2.70 20.62
N GLU A 14 2.56 2.26 21.38
CA GLU A 14 1.18 2.16 20.87
C GLU A 14 0.55 3.54 20.63
N GLU A 15 0.68 4.47 21.57
CA GLU A 15 0.14 5.83 21.44
C GLU A 15 0.86 6.62 20.34
N TRP A 16 2.19 6.50 20.26
CA TRP A 16 2.96 7.08 19.16
C TRP A 16 2.57 6.48 17.80
N LYS A 17 2.34 5.16 17.74
CA LYS A 17 1.93 4.48 16.51
C LYS A 17 0.56 4.95 16.04
N GLU A 18 -0.38 5.15 16.94
CA GLU A 18 -1.71 5.68 16.63
C GLU A 18 -1.63 7.13 16.15
N GLU A 19 -0.92 8.01 16.88
CA GLU A 19 -0.79 9.43 16.51
C GLU A 19 -0.14 9.62 15.13
N HIS A 20 0.80 8.76 14.78
CA HIS A 20 1.53 8.82 13.51
C HIS A 20 0.99 7.90 12.42
N ASP A 21 -0.14 7.21 12.66
CA ASP A 21 -0.69 6.22 11.73
C ASP A 21 0.37 5.19 11.26
N TYR A 22 1.30 4.88 12.17
CA TYR A 22 2.48 4.10 11.85
C TYR A 22 2.07 2.67 11.49
N GLY A 23 2.53 2.23 10.32
CA GLY A 23 2.17 0.93 9.73
C GLY A 23 1.12 1.00 8.62
N LYS A 24 0.30 2.07 8.51
CA LYS A 24 -0.68 2.18 7.40
C LYS A 24 -0.02 2.16 6.03
N ARG A 25 1.16 2.82 5.88
CA ARG A 25 1.98 2.77 4.65
C ARG A 25 2.36 1.35 4.26
N TRP A 26 2.77 0.54 5.23
CA TRP A 26 3.24 -0.82 4.98
C TRP A 26 2.11 -1.72 4.47
N SER A 27 0.89 -1.54 4.99
CA SER A 27 -0.31 -2.23 4.48
C SER A 27 -0.57 -1.92 3.00
N VAL A 28 -0.43 -0.65 2.60
CA VAL A 28 -0.62 -0.22 1.21
C VAL A 28 0.49 -0.78 0.30
N GLU A 29 1.75 -0.69 0.73
CA GLU A 29 2.89 -1.25 -0.01
C GLU A 29 2.78 -2.77 -0.17
N GLY A 30 2.27 -3.46 0.86
CA GLY A 30 1.96 -4.89 0.82
C GLY A 30 0.92 -5.23 -0.24
N LEU A 31 -0.17 -4.47 -0.34
CA LEU A 31 -1.19 -4.64 -1.38
C LEU A 31 -0.58 -4.48 -2.78
N PHE A 32 0.15 -3.39 -3.03
CA PHE A 32 0.82 -3.17 -4.33
C PHE A 32 1.77 -4.31 -4.67
N SER A 33 2.58 -4.78 -3.71
CA SER A 33 3.51 -5.90 -3.89
C SER A 33 2.76 -7.21 -4.24
N ALA A 34 1.64 -7.48 -3.58
CA ALA A 34 0.85 -8.67 -3.85
C ALA A 34 0.21 -8.64 -5.25
N VAL A 35 -0.41 -7.52 -5.64
CA VAL A 35 -0.99 -7.35 -6.98
C VAL A 35 0.08 -7.53 -8.07
N LYS A 36 1.26 -6.95 -7.89
CA LYS A 36 2.39 -7.08 -8.82
C LYS A 36 2.92 -8.51 -8.92
N ARG A 37 2.96 -9.26 -7.82
CA ARG A 37 3.32 -10.70 -7.84
C ARG A 37 2.29 -11.54 -8.59
N CYS A 38 1.01 -11.21 -8.49
CA CYS A 38 -0.06 -11.94 -9.19
C CYS A 38 -0.13 -11.63 -10.68
N PHE A 39 0.02 -10.37 -11.08
CA PHE A 39 -0.27 -9.92 -12.46
C PHE A 39 0.92 -9.33 -13.21
N GLY A 40 2.10 -9.30 -12.60
CA GLY A 40 3.28 -8.61 -13.10
C GLY A 40 3.19 -7.08 -12.99
N GLU A 41 4.32 -6.42 -13.21
CA GLU A 41 4.47 -4.96 -13.08
C GLU A 41 4.20 -4.18 -14.37
N THR A 42 3.99 -4.88 -15.49
CA THR A 42 3.82 -4.29 -16.82
C THR A 42 2.39 -4.41 -17.34
N VAL A 43 2.04 -3.56 -18.30
CA VAL A 43 0.78 -3.62 -19.05
C VAL A 43 1.04 -3.98 -20.50
N ARG A 44 0.07 -4.60 -21.17
CA ARG A 44 0.15 -4.94 -22.60
C ARG A 44 -0.58 -3.95 -23.49
N ALA A 45 -1.53 -3.20 -22.95
CA ALA A 45 -2.26 -2.18 -23.70
C ALA A 45 -1.30 -1.09 -24.23
N ALA A 46 -1.45 -0.73 -25.51
CA ALA A 46 -0.60 0.27 -26.15
C ALA A 46 -1.12 1.72 -26.00
N SER A 47 -2.42 1.91 -25.79
CA SER A 47 -2.99 3.25 -25.58
C SER A 47 -2.97 3.63 -24.10
N PRO A 48 -2.71 4.89 -23.73
CA PRO A 48 -2.70 5.31 -22.33
C PRO A 48 -4.01 4.99 -21.59
N LYS A 49 -5.16 5.21 -22.24
CA LYS A 49 -6.47 4.83 -21.69
C LYS A 49 -6.61 3.33 -21.46
N GLY A 50 -6.07 2.52 -22.37
CA GLY A 50 -6.05 1.06 -22.24
C GLY A 50 -5.15 0.60 -21.09
N MET A 51 -3.98 1.23 -20.92
CA MET A 51 -3.04 0.93 -19.83
C MET A 51 -3.70 1.17 -18.47
N VAL A 52 -4.35 2.32 -18.29
CA VAL A 52 -5.07 2.64 -17.04
C VAL A 52 -6.17 1.60 -16.77
N LYS A 53 -7.00 1.29 -17.78
CA LYS A 53 -8.05 0.27 -17.64
C LYS A 53 -7.52 -1.12 -17.34
N GLU A 54 -6.35 -1.49 -17.87
CA GLU A 54 -5.71 -2.77 -17.57
C GLU A 54 -5.28 -2.84 -16.10
N VAL A 55 -4.66 -1.77 -15.59
CA VAL A 55 -4.28 -1.67 -14.19
C VAL A 55 -5.51 -1.72 -13.28
N GLU A 56 -6.56 -0.93 -13.56
CA GLU A 56 -7.82 -0.95 -12.80
C GLU A 56 -8.39 -2.37 -12.69
N ARG A 57 -8.43 -3.11 -13.80
CA ARG A 57 -8.91 -4.50 -13.80
C ARG A 57 -8.04 -5.43 -12.96
N LYS A 58 -6.71 -5.29 -12.98
CA LYS A 58 -5.81 -6.10 -12.14
C LYS A 58 -6.14 -5.92 -10.65
N PHE A 59 -6.38 -4.67 -10.21
CA PHE A 59 -6.77 -4.40 -8.83
C PHE A 59 -8.19 -4.90 -8.51
N MET A 60 -9.17 -4.68 -9.39
CA MET A 60 -10.54 -5.19 -9.19
C MET A 60 -10.57 -6.72 -9.09
N LEU A 61 -9.82 -7.41 -9.95
CA LEU A 61 -9.71 -8.87 -9.91
C LEU A 61 -9.01 -9.36 -8.65
N TYR A 62 -7.94 -8.67 -8.22
CA TYR A 62 -7.28 -9.00 -6.96
C TYR A 62 -8.26 -8.92 -5.79
N ASN A 63 -8.96 -7.79 -5.66
CA ASN A 63 -9.95 -7.57 -4.60
C ASN A 63 -11.07 -8.62 -4.62
N LEU A 64 -11.58 -8.97 -5.80
CA LEU A 64 -12.61 -10.00 -5.95
C LEU A 64 -12.15 -11.36 -5.42
N VAL A 65 -10.90 -11.75 -5.68
CA VAL A 65 -10.36 -13.06 -5.28
C VAL A 65 -9.96 -13.07 -3.80
N THR A 66 -9.46 -11.96 -3.27
CA THR A 66 -9.02 -11.85 -1.87
C THR A 66 -10.10 -11.37 -0.92
N ASN A 67 -11.28 -11.01 -1.44
CA ASN A 67 -12.37 -10.40 -0.69
C ASN A 67 -11.92 -9.15 0.11
N LEU A 68 -11.08 -8.32 -0.53
CA LEU A 68 -10.60 -7.03 -0.02
C LEU A 68 -11.51 -5.88 -0.44
#